data_AF-A0A2N2C6R1-F1
#
_entry.id   AF-A0A2N2C6R1-F1
#
_cell.length_a   1.000
_cell.length_b   1.000
_cell.length_c   1.000
_cell.angle_alpha   90.00
_cell.angle_beta   90.00
_cell.angle_gamma   90.00
#
_symmetry.space_group_name_H-M   'P 1'
#
loop_
_entity.id
_entity.type
_entity.pdbx_description
1 polymer ?
#
loop_
_entity_poly.entity_id
_entity_poly.type
_entity_poly.pdbx_seq_one_letter_code
_entity_poly.pdbx_strand_id
1 'polypeptide(L)'
;MSVISYTLEKCQKCMACIRICPTEALSMQQQRIQINREKCINCGQCLDACVHQGLQAKGSTLDDLSHYEKTVALLPPAVFGECHNHAEIEQLMQTFIEMGFDEVVELSAYEGAIYDHVQQYRRDNRGGYLISSFCPVVNRLIQMKYPMLLSNMIPFELTAEIAAKRIRQQYENKNVGIFYLCECIAKLPLGKYPYGNKRSEIDHCVSLVDLFPKIARIRNTNRLNTEICAKGICSVASELFVQDEALSSTIVADGLKKVQLVLDLAEFGQLKGEHLLWLSNCINGCIGGNLLWGNPFEASINCRRHYASAMKDAIVLSNEEVILETVMFNRANMKSLKERMAEFTKINEQLEKLPGYDCGACGYPSCRVMAEEIVAGHSVLADCRIIHVKEI
;
A
#
# COMPACT_ATOMS: atom_id res chain seq x y z
N MET A 1 0.45 -9.69 5.66
CA MET A 1 1.81 -10.20 6.02
C MET A 1 2.86 -9.45 5.20
N SER A 2 4.12 -9.40 5.64
CA SER A 2 5.19 -8.66 4.96
C SER A 2 5.80 -9.40 3.76
N VAL A 3 6.15 -8.67 2.70
CA VAL A 3 6.92 -9.14 1.52
C VAL A 3 8.37 -8.67 1.53
N ILE A 4 8.77 -7.91 2.55
CA ILE A 4 10.13 -7.40 2.69
C ILE A 4 10.98 -8.49 3.35
N SER A 5 12.17 -8.71 2.80
CA SER A 5 13.10 -9.75 3.19
C SER A 5 14.51 -9.20 3.35
N TYR A 6 15.27 -9.82 4.25
CA TYR A 6 16.65 -9.46 4.59
C TYR A 6 17.66 -10.26 3.77
N THR A 7 18.71 -9.59 3.28
CA THR A 7 19.83 -10.22 2.57
C THR A 7 21.13 -10.05 3.35
N LEU A 8 21.71 -11.17 3.78
CA LEU A 8 22.92 -11.18 4.62
C LEU A 8 24.14 -10.62 3.88
N GLU A 9 24.29 -10.97 2.61
CA GLU A 9 25.47 -10.63 1.80
C GLU A 9 25.64 -9.12 1.59
N LYS A 10 24.52 -8.39 1.44
CA LYS A 10 24.52 -6.96 1.12
C LYS A 10 24.39 -6.07 2.35
N CYS A 11 23.95 -6.59 3.49
CA CYS A 11 23.67 -5.75 4.67
C CYS A 11 24.95 -5.38 5.46
N GLN A 12 25.21 -4.08 5.58
CA GLN A 12 26.29 -3.52 6.40
C GLN A 12 25.91 -3.28 7.88
N LYS A 13 24.72 -3.72 8.32
CA LYS A 13 24.25 -3.64 9.71
C LYS A 13 24.26 -2.21 10.31
N CYS A 14 24.13 -1.17 9.49
CA CYS A 14 24.12 0.24 9.92
C CYS A 14 22.83 0.68 10.65
N MET A 15 21.82 -0.21 10.72
CA MET A 15 20.52 -0.01 11.38
C MET A 15 19.67 1.16 10.84
N ALA A 16 20.00 1.71 9.67
CA ALA A 16 19.21 2.79 9.05
C ALA A 16 17.75 2.38 8.81
N CYS A 17 17.53 1.14 8.36
CA CYS A 17 16.22 0.56 8.14
C CYS A 17 15.39 0.39 9.42
N ILE A 18 16.03 0.18 10.58
CA ILE A 18 15.38 0.08 11.89
C ILE A 18 14.90 1.47 12.30
N ARG A 19 15.77 2.48 12.23
CA ARG A 19 15.47 3.86 12.65
C ARG A 19 14.36 4.53 11.84
N ILE A 20 14.25 4.21 10.53
CA ILE A 20 13.26 4.84 9.65
C ILE A 20 11.88 4.17 9.70
N CYS A 21 11.77 2.99 10.31
CA CYS A 21 10.52 2.22 10.25
C CYS A 21 9.40 2.91 11.03
N PRO A 22 8.29 3.32 10.39
CA PRO A 22 7.24 4.11 11.04
C PRO A 22 6.44 3.31 12.07
N THR A 23 6.48 1.99 12.01
CA THR A 23 5.78 1.09 12.93
C THR A 23 6.71 0.22 13.76
N GLU A 24 8.00 0.57 13.77
CA GLU A 24 9.03 -0.12 14.56
C GLU A 24 9.04 -1.65 14.31
N ALA A 25 8.73 -2.05 13.07
CA ALA A 25 8.58 -3.44 12.68
C ALA A 25 9.93 -4.15 12.46
N LEU A 26 11.05 -3.43 12.51
CA LEU A 26 12.39 -3.97 12.28
C LEU A 26 13.22 -3.90 13.56
N SER A 27 13.97 -4.97 13.84
CA SER A 27 14.94 -5.05 14.92
C SER A 27 16.21 -5.78 14.46
N MET A 28 17.30 -5.66 15.21
CA MET A 28 18.54 -6.41 14.99
C MET A 28 18.65 -7.49 16.05
N GLN A 29 18.57 -8.75 15.66
CA GLN A 29 18.77 -9.90 16.55
C GLN A 29 19.80 -10.85 15.92
N GLN A 30 20.74 -11.34 16.72
CA GLN A 30 21.81 -12.24 16.24
C GLN A 30 22.52 -11.70 14.98
N GLN A 31 22.79 -10.39 14.95
CA GLN A 31 23.43 -9.71 13.81
C GLN A 31 22.65 -9.77 12.48
N ARG A 32 21.34 -10.04 12.54
CA ARG A 32 20.44 -10.06 11.38
C ARG A 32 19.24 -9.16 11.62
N ILE A 33 18.73 -8.57 10.56
CA ILE A 33 17.49 -7.80 10.62
C ILE A 33 16.32 -8.77 10.70
N GLN A 34 15.53 -8.63 11.77
CA GLN A 34 14.26 -9.31 11.94
C GLN A 34 13.12 -8.37 11.58
N ILE A 35 12.12 -8.89 10.88
CA ILE A 35 10.95 -8.13 10.44
C ILE A 35 9.71 -8.74 11.09
N ASN A 36 9.08 -8.00 11.99
CA ASN A 36 7.79 -8.35 12.54
C ASN A 36 6.72 -8.17 11.45
N ARG A 37 6.21 -9.30 10.94
CA ARG A 37 5.25 -9.34 9.83
C ARG A 37 3.87 -8.77 10.18
N GLU A 38 3.53 -8.67 11.45
CA GLU A 38 2.25 -8.15 11.94
C GLU A 38 2.28 -6.61 12.02
N LYS A 39 3.42 -6.06 12.45
CA LYS A 39 3.68 -4.61 12.52
C LYS A 39 4.06 -3.99 11.17
N CYS A 40 4.65 -4.76 10.26
CA CYS A 40 5.08 -4.24 8.97
C CYS A 40 3.89 -3.83 8.10
N ILE A 41 3.89 -2.57 7.66
CA ILE A 41 2.86 -2.01 6.78
C ILE A 41 3.27 -1.98 5.30
N ASN A 42 4.41 -2.59 4.96
CA ASN A 42 4.95 -2.67 3.59
C ASN A 42 5.13 -1.30 2.90
N CYS A 43 5.45 -0.24 3.66
CA CYS A 43 5.57 1.15 3.17
C CYS A 43 6.85 1.46 2.37
N GLY A 44 7.81 0.55 2.31
CA GLY A 44 9.05 0.73 1.55
C GLY A 44 10.14 1.60 2.20
N GLN A 45 9.85 2.35 3.27
CA GLN A 45 10.82 3.28 3.88
C GLN A 45 12.16 2.63 4.27
N CYS A 46 12.13 1.37 4.71
CA CYS A 46 13.33 0.63 5.06
C CYS A 46 14.19 0.23 3.83
N LEU A 47 13.57 0.02 2.67
CA LEU A 47 14.26 -0.22 1.40
C LEU A 47 14.92 1.07 0.92
N ASP A 48 14.20 2.20 0.95
CA ASP A 48 14.70 3.51 0.55
C ASP A 48 15.91 3.95 1.39
N ALA A 49 15.88 3.67 2.70
CA ALA A 49 17.00 3.99 3.60
C ALA A 49 18.20 3.03 3.46
N CYS A 50 18.06 1.89 2.77
CA CYS A 50 19.10 0.87 2.68
C CYS A 50 19.98 1.07 1.45
N VAL A 51 20.96 1.98 1.55
CA VAL A 51 21.91 2.29 0.45
C VAL A 51 22.73 1.08 -0.05
N HIS A 52 22.81 0.01 0.73
CA HIS A 52 23.53 -1.22 0.37
C HIS A 52 22.62 -2.31 -0.23
N GLN A 53 21.30 -2.08 -0.34
CA GLN A 53 20.34 -3.09 -0.82
C GLN A 53 20.34 -4.39 0.02
N GLY A 54 20.53 -4.26 1.34
CA GLY A 54 20.44 -5.34 2.33
C GLY A 54 19.00 -5.79 2.64
N LEU A 55 18.02 -5.16 2.01
CA LEU A 55 16.59 -5.50 2.08
C LEU A 55 16.04 -5.56 0.65
N GLN A 56 15.06 -6.44 0.42
CA GLN A 56 14.38 -6.58 -0.87
C GLN A 56 12.89 -6.87 -0.66
N ALA A 57 12.03 -6.34 -1.53
CA ALA A 57 10.65 -6.79 -1.66
C ALA A 57 10.53 -7.74 -2.85
N LYS A 58 9.77 -8.83 -2.71
CA LYS A 58 9.53 -9.78 -3.80
C LYS A 58 8.05 -10.09 -3.94
N GLY A 59 7.55 -10.03 -5.16
CA GLY A 59 6.23 -10.49 -5.56
C GLY A 59 6.26 -11.87 -6.24
N SER A 60 5.16 -12.22 -6.89
CA SER A 60 5.11 -13.33 -7.85
C SER A 60 5.94 -13.01 -9.10
N THR A 61 6.33 -14.03 -9.85
CA THR A 61 6.97 -13.92 -11.16
C THR A 61 5.97 -14.21 -12.28
N LEU A 62 6.41 -14.11 -13.55
CA LEU A 62 5.61 -14.48 -14.71
C LEU A 62 5.78 -15.96 -15.11
N ASP A 63 6.51 -16.75 -14.32
CA ASP A 63 6.84 -18.14 -14.68
C ASP A 63 5.59 -19.03 -14.71
N ASP A 64 4.56 -18.67 -13.95
CA ASP A 64 3.30 -19.39 -13.85
C ASP A 64 2.30 -19.10 -14.99
N LEU A 65 2.61 -18.21 -15.94
CA LEU A 65 1.71 -17.89 -17.06
C LEU A 65 1.24 -19.16 -17.80
N SER A 66 2.17 -20.09 -18.03
CA SER A 66 1.90 -21.34 -18.76
C SER A 66 0.99 -22.33 -18.03
N HIS A 67 0.68 -22.10 -16.75
CA HIS A 67 -0.19 -22.97 -15.95
C HIS A 67 -1.68 -22.67 -16.12
N TYR A 68 -2.05 -21.65 -16.89
CA TYR A 68 -3.43 -21.19 -17.04
C TYR A 68 -3.91 -21.31 -18.49
N GLU A 69 -5.22 -21.54 -18.67
CA GLU A 69 -5.87 -21.58 -19.98
C GLU A 69 -6.16 -20.18 -20.53
N LYS A 70 -6.28 -19.19 -19.63
CA LYS A 70 -6.46 -17.78 -19.94
C LYS A 70 -5.67 -16.98 -18.91
N THR A 71 -4.88 -16.01 -19.35
CA THR A 71 -4.12 -15.13 -18.47
C THR A 71 -4.59 -13.70 -18.63
N VAL A 72 -4.79 -13.00 -17.51
CA VAL A 72 -5.25 -11.61 -17.51
C VAL A 72 -4.31 -10.77 -16.64
N ALA A 73 -3.72 -9.74 -17.22
CA ALA A 73 -2.96 -8.73 -16.48
C ALA A 73 -3.89 -7.60 -16.05
N LEU A 74 -3.91 -7.28 -14.74
CA LEU A 74 -4.53 -6.08 -14.21
C LEU A 74 -3.49 -4.97 -14.13
N LEU A 75 -3.73 -3.86 -14.82
CA LEU A 75 -2.79 -2.75 -14.90
C LEU A 75 -3.32 -1.51 -14.16
N PRO A 76 -2.66 -1.04 -13.09
CA PRO A 76 -3.09 0.15 -12.35
C PRO A 76 -2.79 1.43 -13.17
N PRO A 77 -3.67 2.45 -13.13
CA PRO A 77 -3.48 3.67 -13.93
C PRO A 77 -2.24 4.48 -13.57
N ALA A 78 -1.66 4.28 -12.39
CA ALA A 78 -0.44 4.96 -11.98
C ALA A 78 0.73 4.75 -12.95
N VAL A 79 0.81 3.57 -13.60
CA VAL A 79 1.86 3.28 -14.59
C VAL A 79 1.77 4.18 -15.82
N PHE A 80 0.61 4.76 -16.13
CA PHE A 80 0.47 5.66 -17.27
C PHE A 80 1.19 6.99 -17.05
N GLY A 81 1.57 7.32 -15.81
CA GLY A 81 2.53 8.38 -15.52
C GLY A 81 3.90 8.16 -16.18
N GLU A 82 4.26 6.91 -16.48
CA GLU A 82 5.50 6.55 -17.17
C GLU A 82 5.44 6.74 -18.70
N CYS A 83 4.26 7.05 -19.23
CA CYS A 83 4.02 7.21 -20.67
C CYS A 83 3.91 8.71 -21.01
N HIS A 84 4.67 9.21 -21.98
CA HIS A 84 4.67 10.63 -22.35
C HIS A 84 3.43 11.08 -23.13
N ASN A 85 2.79 10.14 -23.83
CA ASN A 85 1.63 10.36 -24.70
C ASN A 85 0.77 9.09 -24.76
N HIS A 86 -0.42 9.22 -25.36
CA HIS A 86 -1.38 8.12 -25.43
C HIS A 86 -0.88 6.91 -26.25
N ALA A 87 -0.11 7.16 -27.31
CA ALA A 87 0.44 6.06 -28.12
C ALA A 87 1.39 5.16 -27.31
N GLU A 88 2.14 5.72 -26.35
CA GLU A 88 2.97 4.94 -25.45
C GLU A 88 2.16 4.09 -24.47
N ILE A 89 0.95 4.52 -24.07
CA ILE A 89 0.03 3.69 -23.29
C ILE A 89 -0.39 2.47 -24.12
N GLU A 90 -0.83 2.67 -25.35
CA GLU A 90 -1.24 1.58 -26.24
C GLU A 90 -0.08 0.60 -26.54
N GLN A 91 1.14 1.12 -26.67
CA GLN A 91 2.36 0.32 -26.82
C GLN A 91 2.70 -0.47 -25.55
N LEU A 92 2.54 0.13 -24.37
CA LEU A 92 2.75 -0.54 -23.09
C LEU A 92 1.74 -1.68 -22.90
N MET A 93 0.48 -1.44 -23.24
CA MET A 93 -0.57 -2.46 -23.21
C MET A 93 -0.26 -3.62 -24.17
N GLN A 94 0.15 -3.31 -25.40
CA GLN A 94 0.57 -4.31 -26.38
C GLN A 94 1.81 -5.08 -25.92
N THR A 95 2.73 -4.43 -25.20
CA THR A 95 3.93 -5.05 -24.66
C THR A 95 3.58 -6.16 -23.67
N PHE A 96 2.56 -5.99 -22.83
CA PHE A 96 2.12 -7.06 -21.93
C PHE A 96 1.49 -8.25 -22.68
N ILE A 97 0.77 -8.02 -23.79
CA ILE A 97 0.32 -9.11 -24.66
C ILE A 97 1.52 -9.89 -25.21
N GLU A 98 2.57 -9.20 -25.68
CA GLU A 98 3.80 -9.83 -26.17
C GLU A 98 4.62 -10.54 -25.09
N MET A 99 4.44 -10.17 -23.81
CA MET A 99 5.01 -10.90 -22.67
C MET A 99 4.30 -12.22 -22.37
N GLY A 100 3.17 -12.50 -23.05
CA GLY A 100 2.45 -13.77 -22.95
C GLY A 100 1.09 -13.68 -22.26
N PHE A 101 0.58 -12.47 -21.98
CA PHE A 101 -0.79 -12.31 -21.47
C PHE A 101 -1.82 -12.43 -22.60
N ASP A 102 -2.92 -13.13 -22.35
CA ASP A 102 -4.04 -13.22 -23.30
C ASP A 102 -4.95 -11.99 -23.29
N GLU A 103 -4.90 -11.20 -22.21
CA GLU A 103 -5.70 -9.99 -22.02
C GLU A 103 -5.03 -9.05 -21.01
N VAL A 104 -5.17 -7.76 -21.23
CA VAL A 104 -4.70 -6.72 -20.31
C VAL A 104 -5.88 -5.81 -20.00
N VAL A 105 -6.26 -5.77 -18.73
CA VAL A 105 -7.34 -4.92 -18.21
C VAL A 105 -6.71 -3.74 -17.48
N GLU A 106 -6.83 -2.57 -18.09
CA GLU A 106 -6.47 -1.32 -17.43
C GLU A 106 -7.54 -0.94 -16.39
N LEU A 107 -7.10 -0.47 -15.22
CA LEU A 107 -7.98 -0.26 -14.07
C LEU A 107 -8.53 1.17 -13.94
N SER A 108 -8.21 2.11 -14.86
CA SER A 108 -8.63 3.51 -14.68
C SER A 108 -10.15 3.66 -14.65
N ALA A 109 -10.90 2.90 -15.45
CA ALA A 109 -12.36 2.96 -15.43
C ALA A 109 -12.96 2.39 -14.13
N TYR A 110 -12.32 1.39 -13.52
CA TYR A 110 -12.68 0.86 -12.20
C TYR A 110 -12.40 1.89 -11.10
N GLU A 111 -11.24 2.52 -11.14
CA GLU A 111 -10.85 3.60 -10.22
C GLU A 111 -11.80 4.80 -10.33
N GLY A 112 -12.21 5.18 -11.55
CA GLY A 112 -13.21 6.22 -11.78
C GLY A 112 -14.59 5.87 -11.18
N ALA A 113 -14.99 4.61 -11.28
CA ALA A 113 -16.25 4.15 -10.68
C ALA A 113 -16.21 4.22 -9.15
N ILE A 114 -15.11 3.77 -8.54
CA ILE A 114 -14.89 3.87 -7.10
C ILE A 114 -14.85 5.33 -6.64
N TYR A 115 -14.20 6.20 -7.40
CA TYR A 115 -14.19 7.64 -7.13
C TYR A 115 -15.62 8.19 -7.03
N ASP A 116 -16.49 7.87 -7.99
CA ASP A 116 -17.89 8.31 -7.97
C ASP A 116 -18.66 7.75 -6.78
N HIS A 117 -18.44 6.47 -6.44
CA HIS A 117 -19.05 5.86 -5.25
C HIS A 117 -18.60 6.53 -3.96
N VAL A 118 -17.33 6.97 -3.85
CA VAL A 118 -16.83 7.68 -2.67
C VAL A 118 -17.54 9.01 -2.50
N GLN A 119 -17.74 9.74 -3.60
CA GLN A 119 -18.47 11.00 -3.56
C GLN A 119 -19.93 10.80 -3.17
N GLN A 120 -20.57 9.74 -3.68
CA GLN A 120 -21.94 9.40 -3.29
C GLN A 120 -22.01 9.02 -1.80
N TYR A 121 -21.13 8.12 -1.35
CA TYR A 121 -21.05 7.69 0.05
C TYR A 121 -20.85 8.87 1.01
N ARG A 122 -20.02 9.82 0.62
CA ARG A 122 -19.80 11.06 1.38
C ARG A 122 -21.05 11.93 1.50
N ARG A 123 -21.85 12.04 0.43
CA ARG A 123 -23.12 12.81 0.48
C ARG A 123 -24.12 12.17 1.43
N ASP A 124 -24.13 10.84 1.47
CA ASP A 124 -25.05 10.04 2.27
C ASP A 124 -24.62 9.91 3.74
N ASN A 125 -23.32 10.05 4.04
CA ASN A 125 -22.75 9.92 5.37
C ASN A 125 -22.13 11.25 5.83
N ARG A 126 -22.94 12.08 6.48
CA ARG A 126 -22.52 13.37 7.08
C ARG A 126 -22.11 13.21 8.55
N GLY A 127 -21.35 14.18 9.05
CA GLY A 127 -20.84 14.20 10.42
C GLY A 127 -19.42 13.64 10.54
N GLY A 128 -18.45 14.53 10.71
CA GLY A 128 -17.04 14.19 10.91
C GLY A 128 -16.29 14.00 9.59
N TYR A 129 -15.14 13.32 9.65
CA TYR A 129 -14.31 13.03 8.48
C TYR A 129 -14.43 11.58 8.04
N LEU A 130 -14.40 11.36 6.73
CA LEU A 130 -14.35 10.04 6.09
C LEU A 130 -12.94 9.82 5.53
N ILE A 131 -12.43 8.59 5.59
CA ILE A 131 -11.08 8.26 5.17
C ILE A 131 -11.14 7.28 4.01
N SER A 132 -10.56 7.66 2.88
CA SER A 132 -10.37 6.75 1.74
C SER A 132 -9.56 5.50 2.16
N SER A 133 -9.91 4.34 1.60
CA SER A 133 -9.36 3.05 2.01
C SER A 133 -8.59 2.32 0.90
N PHE A 134 -8.07 3.07 -0.08
CA PHE A 134 -7.44 2.47 -1.28
C PHE A 134 -5.92 2.32 -1.17
N CYS A 135 -5.27 3.03 -0.25
CA CYS A 135 -3.83 2.87 0.01
C CYS A 135 -3.59 1.80 1.09
N PRO A 136 -3.08 0.60 0.77
CA PRO A 136 -2.95 -0.47 1.77
C PRO A 136 -2.00 -0.13 2.91
N VAL A 137 -1.01 0.75 2.65
CA VAL A 137 -0.09 1.26 3.67
C VAL A 137 -0.83 2.11 4.69
N VAL A 138 -1.66 3.05 4.23
CA VAL A 138 -2.45 3.93 5.12
C VAL A 138 -3.46 3.11 5.91
N ASN A 139 -4.16 2.20 5.25
CA ASN A 139 -5.09 1.29 5.90
C ASN A 139 -4.43 0.53 7.06
N ARG A 140 -3.25 -0.05 6.82
CA ARG A 140 -2.54 -0.80 7.84
C ARG A 140 -1.95 0.12 8.92
N LEU A 141 -1.50 1.31 8.55
CA LEU A 141 -1.07 2.33 9.52
C LEU A 141 -2.20 2.70 10.48
N ILE A 142 -3.42 2.94 9.98
CA ILE A 142 -4.60 3.23 10.80
C ILE A 142 -4.91 2.04 11.73
N GLN A 143 -4.93 0.81 11.21
CA GLN A 143 -5.13 -0.38 12.02
C GLN A 143 -4.11 -0.53 13.16
N MET A 144 -2.85 -0.16 12.92
CA MET A 144 -1.77 -0.34 13.89
C MET A 144 -1.63 0.82 14.88
N LYS A 145 -1.83 2.06 14.43
CA LYS A 145 -1.50 3.26 15.20
C LYS A 145 -2.68 4.17 15.50
N TYR A 146 -3.74 4.14 14.69
CA TYR A 146 -4.90 5.03 14.83
C TYR A 146 -6.22 4.25 14.91
N PRO A 147 -6.35 3.28 15.84
CA PRO A 147 -7.51 2.39 15.88
C PRO A 147 -8.84 3.12 16.12
N MET A 148 -8.83 4.35 16.65
CA MET A 148 -10.03 5.17 16.82
C MET A 148 -10.58 5.69 15.49
N LEU A 149 -9.74 5.78 14.46
CA LEU A 149 -10.13 6.23 13.12
C LEU A 149 -10.66 5.09 12.23
N LEU A 150 -10.68 3.84 12.72
CA LEU A 150 -11.16 2.70 11.95
C LEU A 150 -12.62 2.84 11.52
N SER A 151 -13.48 3.45 12.34
CA SER A 151 -14.88 3.71 12.00
C SER A 151 -15.07 4.79 10.93
N ASN A 152 -14.04 5.61 10.68
CA ASN A 152 -14.08 6.66 9.68
C ASN A 152 -13.62 6.17 8.31
N MET A 153 -13.05 4.97 8.21
CA MET A 153 -12.62 4.40 6.94
C MET A 153 -13.81 3.97 6.09
N ILE A 154 -13.82 4.40 4.83
CA ILE A 154 -14.83 3.99 3.85
C ILE A 154 -14.68 2.49 3.59
N PRO A 155 -15.75 1.68 3.70
CA PRO A 155 -15.66 0.23 3.64
C PRO A 155 -15.74 -0.29 2.19
N PHE A 156 -14.91 0.26 1.29
CA PHE A 156 -14.88 -0.14 -0.11
C PHE A 156 -13.76 -1.15 -0.40
N GLU A 157 -14.04 -2.01 -1.36
CA GLU A 157 -13.12 -3.03 -1.86
C GLU A 157 -12.02 -2.41 -2.75
N LEU A 158 -10.86 -3.07 -2.80
CA LEU A 158 -9.80 -2.66 -3.73
C LEU A 158 -10.23 -2.89 -5.18
N THR A 159 -9.99 -1.91 -6.05
CA THR A 159 -10.36 -1.92 -7.48
C THR A 159 -9.89 -3.18 -8.22
N ALA A 160 -8.68 -3.64 -7.94
CA ALA A 160 -8.13 -4.86 -8.53
C ALA A 160 -8.92 -6.13 -8.12
N GLU A 161 -9.45 -6.20 -6.91
CA GLU A 161 -10.29 -7.33 -6.46
C GLU A 161 -11.67 -7.29 -7.14
N ILE A 162 -12.26 -6.09 -7.30
CA ILE A 162 -13.52 -5.93 -8.04
C ILE A 162 -13.35 -6.37 -9.50
N ALA A 163 -12.27 -5.92 -10.15
CA ALA A 163 -11.95 -6.34 -11.51
C ALA A 163 -11.72 -7.86 -11.59
N ALA A 164 -10.98 -8.43 -10.64
CA ALA A 164 -10.74 -9.87 -10.58
C ALA A 164 -12.05 -10.65 -10.43
N LYS A 165 -12.96 -10.25 -9.53
CA LYS A 165 -14.29 -10.87 -9.37
C LYS A 165 -15.08 -10.89 -10.69
N ARG A 166 -15.09 -9.78 -11.44
CA ARG A 166 -15.75 -9.73 -12.76
C ARG A 166 -15.08 -10.63 -13.80
N ILE A 167 -13.75 -10.67 -13.83
CA ILE A 167 -12.99 -11.55 -14.74
C ILE A 167 -13.28 -13.03 -14.43
N ARG A 168 -13.36 -13.40 -13.15
CA ARG A 168 -13.74 -14.76 -12.72
C ARG A 168 -15.13 -15.13 -13.21
N GLN A 169 -16.09 -14.23 -13.13
CA GLN A 169 -17.45 -14.45 -13.65
C GLN A 169 -17.45 -14.56 -15.18
N GLN A 170 -16.73 -13.67 -15.87
CA GLN A 170 -16.61 -13.68 -17.33
C GLN A 170 -15.99 -14.99 -17.87
N TYR A 171 -15.04 -15.56 -17.13
CA TYR A 171 -14.32 -16.78 -17.51
C TYR A 171 -14.58 -17.95 -16.55
N GLU A 172 -15.81 -18.08 -16.03
CA GLU A 172 -16.17 -19.08 -15.00
C GLU A 172 -15.87 -20.54 -15.40
N ASN A 173 -15.81 -20.81 -16.71
CA ASN A 173 -15.58 -22.14 -17.29
C ASN A 173 -14.11 -22.40 -17.68
N LYS A 174 -13.18 -21.51 -17.32
CA LYS A 174 -11.76 -21.64 -17.67
C LYS A 174 -10.88 -21.55 -16.44
N ASN A 175 -9.74 -22.23 -16.48
CA ASN A 175 -8.68 -21.97 -15.52
C ASN A 175 -7.99 -20.62 -15.85
N VAL A 176 -8.52 -19.52 -15.33
CA VAL A 176 -7.99 -18.18 -15.54
C VAL A 176 -6.91 -17.84 -14.50
N GLY A 177 -5.78 -17.30 -14.94
CA GLY A 177 -4.72 -16.75 -14.10
C GLY A 177 -4.79 -15.24 -14.09
N ILE A 178 -5.02 -14.63 -12.93
CA ILE A 178 -5.16 -13.17 -12.78
C ILE A 178 -3.89 -12.62 -12.12
N PHE A 179 -3.18 -11.77 -12.86
CA PHE A 179 -1.90 -11.19 -12.47
C PHE A 179 -2.07 -9.69 -12.24
N TYR A 180 -1.95 -9.24 -11.00
CA TYR A 180 -1.92 -7.82 -10.68
C TYR A 180 -0.51 -7.25 -10.79
N LEU A 181 -0.31 -6.34 -11.75
CA LEU A 181 0.97 -5.66 -11.97
C LEU A 181 1.08 -4.47 -11.01
N CYS A 182 1.77 -4.67 -9.90
CA CYS A 182 1.79 -3.78 -8.76
C CYS A 182 2.79 -2.64 -8.92
N GLU A 183 2.30 -1.42 -8.69
CA GLU A 183 3.07 -0.17 -8.56
C GLU A 183 3.54 0.09 -7.11
N CYS A 184 3.06 -0.71 -6.15
CA CYS A 184 3.31 -0.53 -4.72
C CYS A 184 3.69 -1.84 -4.02
N ILE A 185 4.70 -1.79 -3.14
CA ILE A 185 5.16 -2.94 -2.35
C ILE A 185 4.04 -3.53 -1.49
N ALA A 186 3.17 -2.68 -0.95
CA ALA A 186 2.05 -3.13 -0.12
C ALA A 186 0.95 -3.86 -0.89
N LYS A 187 0.98 -3.84 -2.23
CA LYS A 187 0.07 -4.60 -3.10
C LYS A 187 0.58 -6.00 -3.42
N LEU A 188 1.91 -6.22 -3.39
CA LEU A 188 2.53 -7.54 -3.61
C LEU A 188 2.00 -8.68 -2.73
N PRO A 189 1.66 -8.50 -1.43
CA PRO A 189 1.09 -9.59 -0.64
C PRO A 189 -0.37 -9.88 -0.94
N LEU A 190 -1.11 -9.05 -1.68
CA LEU A 190 -2.58 -9.08 -1.70
C LEU A 190 -3.15 -10.39 -2.28
N GLY A 191 -2.54 -10.97 -3.31
CA GLY A 191 -2.99 -12.26 -3.86
C GLY A 191 -2.97 -13.41 -2.84
N LYS A 192 -2.07 -13.34 -1.84
CA LYS A 192 -1.98 -14.38 -0.79
C LYS A 192 -2.61 -13.95 0.55
N TYR A 193 -2.52 -12.66 0.85
CA TYR A 193 -2.95 -12.05 2.11
C TYR A 193 -3.75 -10.77 1.79
N PRO A 194 -4.97 -10.92 1.24
CA PRO A 194 -5.77 -9.77 0.83
C PRO A 194 -6.13 -8.89 2.02
N TYR A 195 -6.35 -7.61 1.75
CA TYR A 195 -6.82 -6.68 2.76
C TYR A 195 -8.34 -6.82 2.92
N GLY A 196 -8.79 -7.16 4.11
CA GLY A 196 -10.21 -7.28 4.42
C GLY A 196 -10.85 -8.59 3.96
N ASN A 197 -10.48 -9.16 2.81
CA ASN A 197 -11.06 -10.43 2.34
C ASN A 197 -10.50 -11.68 3.05
N LYS A 198 -11.27 -12.77 3.04
CA LYS A 198 -10.80 -14.09 3.48
C LYS A 198 -9.87 -14.75 2.44
N ARG A 199 -10.11 -14.48 1.16
CA ARG A 199 -9.37 -14.99 -0.01
C ARG A 199 -9.33 -13.90 -1.07
N SER A 200 -8.26 -13.86 -1.84
CA SER A 200 -8.12 -12.95 -2.98
C SER A 200 -8.64 -13.65 -4.23
N GLU A 201 -9.25 -12.90 -5.14
CA GLU A 201 -9.55 -13.39 -6.49
C GLU A 201 -8.36 -13.21 -7.44
N ILE A 202 -7.29 -12.54 -6.99
CA ILE A 202 -6.02 -12.34 -7.70
C ILE A 202 -5.06 -13.48 -7.34
N ASP A 203 -4.48 -14.14 -8.34
CA ASP A 203 -3.54 -15.25 -8.11
C ASP A 203 -2.11 -14.74 -7.87
N HIS A 204 -1.69 -13.75 -8.66
CA HIS A 204 -0.31 -13.30 -8.72
C HIS A 204 -0.22 -11.79 -8.56
N CYS A 205 0.75 -11.33 -7.76
CA CYS A 205 1.03 -9.90 -7.63
C CYS A 205 2.50 -9.65 -7.99
N VAL A 206 2.72 -9.05 -9.14
CA VAL A 206 4.03 -8.92 -9.78
C VAL A 206 4.52 -7.49 -9.68
N SER A 207 5.80 -7.29 -9.39
CA SER A 207 6.43 -5.97 -9.34
C SER A 207 6.59 -5.37 -10.75
N LEU A 208 6.01 -4.18 -11.01
CA LEU A 208 6.12 -3.51 -12.31
C LEU A 208 7.58 -3.18 -12.69
N VAL A 209 8.36 -2.66 -11.74
CA VAL A 209 9.78 -2.33 -11.97
C VAL A 209 10.63 -3.56 -12.29
N ASP A 210 10.26 -4.75 -11.80
CA ASP A 210 10.97 -6.00 -12.15
C ASP A 210 10.71 -6.40 -13.62
N LEU A 211 9.61 -5.93 -14.21
CA LEU A 211 9.28 -6.13 -15.63
C LEU A 211 9.94 -5.10 -16.54
N PHE A 212 10.37 -3.94 -16.01
CA PHE A 212 10.95 -2.86 -16.79
C PHE A 212 12.09 -3.29 -17.74
N PRO A 213 13.05 -4.15 -17.36
CA PRO A 213 14.08 -4.61 -18.28
C PRO A 213 13.53 -5.37 -19.50
N LYS A 214 12.39 -6.07 -19.36
CA LYS A 214 11.70 -6.72 -20.48
C LYS A 214 10.93 -5.68 -21.29
N ILE A 215 10.20 -4.77 -20.63
CA ILE A 215 9.45 -3.67 -21.28
C ILE A 215 10.40 -2.84 -22.16
N ALA A 216 11.54 -2.39 -21.64
CA ALA A 216 12.50 -1.55 -22.35
C ALA A 216 13.18 -2.26 -23.54
N ARG A 217 13.20 -3.59 -23.56
CA ARG A 217 13.74 -4.38 -24.69
C ARG A 217 12.71 -4.57 -25.81
N ILE A 218 11.43 -4.62 -25.46
CA ILE A 218 10.34 -4.76 -26.41
C ILE A 218 10.14 -3.39 -27.07
N ARG A 219 10.65 -3.25 -28.29
CA ARG A 219 10.42 -2.06 -29.12
C ARG A 219 9.13 -2.25 -29.90
N ASN A 220 8.02 -1.93 -29.27
CA ASN A 220 6.73 -2.17 -29.89
C ASN A 220 6.35 -1.06 -30.88
N THR A 221 6.20 -1.42 -32.16
CA THR A 221 5.56 -0.54 -33.15
C THR A 221 4.05 -0.73 -33.18
N ASN A 222 3.56 -1.88 -32.71
CA ASN A 222 2.14 -2.19 -32.63
C ASN A 222 1.51 -1.50 -31.41
N ARG A 223 0.19 -1.38 -31.44
CA ARG A 223 -0.60 -0.67 -30.44
C ARG A 223 -1.85 -1.48 -30.15
N LEU A 224 -2.17 -1.64 -28.87
CA LEU A 224 -3.46 -2.14 -28.43
C LEU A 224 -4.37 -0.93 -28.20
N ASN A 225 -5.44 -0.79 -29.00
CA ASN A 225 -6.39 0.32 -28.84
C ASN A 225 -6.93 0.34 -27.41
N THR A 226 -6.56 1.39 -26.66
CA THR A 226 -6.81 1.45 -25.22
C THR A 226 -7.32 2.83 -24.85
N GLU A 227 -8.56 2.92 -24.39
CA GLU A 227 -9.07 4.14 -23.79
C GLU A 227 -8.88 4.13 -22.27
N ILE A 228 -8.65 5.30 -21.69
CA ILE A 228 -8.46 5.49 -20.24
C ILE A 228 -9.47 6.50 -19.70
N CYS A 229 -9.77 6.39 -18.41
CA CYS A 229 -10.77 7.19 -17.70
C CYS A 229 -10.12 8.34 -16.91
N ALA A 230 -10.60 9.57 -17.14
CA ALA A 230 -10.07 10.78 -16.51
C ALA A 230 -10.13 10.69 -14.97
N LYS A 231 -11.26 10.26 -14.41
CA LYS A 231 -11.44 10.11 -12.95
C LYS A 231 -10.48 9.09 -12.34
N GLY A 232 -10.17 8.02 -13.07
CA GLY A 232 -9.17 7.03 -12.65
C GLY A 232 -7.74 7.56 -12.67
N ILE A 233 -7.39 8.42 -13.62
CA ILE A 233 -6.09 9.13 -13.61
C ILE A 233 -6.05 10.13 -12.46
N CYS A 234 -7.14 10.84 -12.20
CA CYS A 234 -7.27 11.77 -11.08
C CYS A 234 -7.05 11.06 -9.73
N SER A 235 -7.65 9.87 -9.53
CA SER A 235 -7.60 9.15 -8.24
C SER A 235 -6.19 8.74 -7.81
N VAL A 236 -5.25 8.58 -8.75
CA VAL A 236 -3.89 8.11 -8.50
C VAL A 236 -2.83 9.23 -8.44
N ALA A 237 -3.17 10.44 -8.85
CA ALA A 237 -2.27 11.59 -8.86
C ALA A 237 -2.82 12.72 -7.98
N SER A 238 -2.23 12.91 -6.80
CA SER A 238 -2.75 13.81 -5.75
C SER A 238 -2.97 15.25 -6.21
N GLU A 239 -2.18 15.74 -7.16
CA GLU A 239 -2.32 17.10 -7.70
C GLU A 239 -3.60 17.30 -8.52
N LEU A 240 -4.12 16.25 -9.16
CA LEU A 240 -5.30 16.34 -10.03
C LEU A 240 -6.60 16.54 -9.24
N PHE A 241 -6.60 16.24 -7.95
CA PHE A 241 -7.72 16.53 -7.06
C PHE A 241 -8.04 18.03 -6.95
N VAL A 242 -7.11 18.93 -7.29
CA VAL A 242 -7.39 20.38 -7.27
C VAL A 242 -8.35 20.80 -8.40
N GLN A 243 -8.52 19.96 -9.43
CA GLN A 243 -9.31 20.29 -10.61
C GLN A 243 -10.79 19.89 -10.54
N ASP A 244 -11.21 19.16 -9.50
CA ASP A 244 -12.60 18.75 -9.33
C ASP A 244 -13.30 19.63 -8.26
N GLU A 245 -14.19 20.52 -8.72
CA GLU A 245 -14.96 21.45 -7.87
C GLU A 245 -15.80 20.72 -6.80
N ALA A 246 -16.10 19.43 -6.96
CA ALA A 246 -16.79 18.62 -5.96
C ALA A 246 -15.94 18.36 -4.69
N LEU A 247 -14.66 18.72 -4.70
CA LEU A 247 -13.68 18.45 -3.64
C LEU A 247 -13.39 19.63 -2.70
N SER A 248 -14.25 20.65 -2.65
CA SER A 248 -14.08 21.84 -1.78
C SER A 248 -13.87 21.53 -0.29
N SER A 249 -14.11 20.29 0.14
CA SER A 249 -13.91 19.78 1.52
C SER A 249 -13.20 18.43 1.52
N THR A 250 -12.29 18.22 0.57
CA THR A 250 -11.38 17.06 0.56
C THR A 250 -9.98 17.50 0.98
N ILE A 251 -9.44 16.84 1.99
CA ILE A 251 -8.04 16.99 2.39
C ILE A 251 -7.25 15.89 1.68
N VAL A 252 -6.37 16.30 0.76
CA VAL A 252 -5.45 15.39 0.07
C VAL A 252 -4.09 15.46 0.76
N ALA A 253 -3.58 14.31 1.20
CA ALA A 253 -2.24 14.21 1.74
C ALA A 253 -1.50 13.01 1.14
N ASP A 254 -0.34 13.33 0.56
CA ASP A 254 0.61 12.39 0.00
C ASP A 254 1.91 12.37 0.81
N GLY A 255 2.63 11.25 0.79
CA GLY A 255 3.81 11.07 1.61
C GLY A 255 3.46 10.73 3.07
N LEU A 256 4.11 9.69 3.58
CA LEU A 256 3.84 9.13 4.91
C LEU A 256 3.81 10.17 6.05
N LYS A 257 4.74 11.14 6.05
CA LYS A 257 4.79 12.17 7.11
C LYS A 257 3.56 13.10 7.10
N LYS A 258 3.09 13.52 5.91
CA LYS A 258 1.88 14.36 5.81
C LYS A 258 0.65 13.53 6.21
N VAL A 259 0.59 12.27 5.79
CA VAL A 259 -0.47 11.34 6.19
C VAL A 259 -0.53 11.20 7.71
N GLN A 260 0.59 10.96 8.38
CA GLN A 260 0.64 10.84 9.84
C GLN A 260 0.15 12.13 10.52
N LEU A 261 0.60 13.30 10.05
CA LEU A 261 0.12 14.57 10.58
C LEU A 261 -1.40 14.72 10.44
N VAL A 262 -1.98 14.38 9.28
CA VAL A 262 -3.43 14.45 9.07
C VAL A 262 -4.17 13.47 9.98
N LEU A 263 -3.66 12.26 10.16
CA LEU A 263 -4.24 11.26 11.06
C LEU A 263 -4.15 11.69 12.53
N ASP A 264 -3.04 12.28 12.97
CA ASP A 264 -2.89 12.83 14.31
C ASP A 264 -3.93 13.94 14.55
N LEU A 265 -4.05 14.89 13.61
CA LEU A 265 -5.04 15.97 13.69
C LEU A 265 -6.48 15.44 13.70
N ALA A 266 -6.76 14.37 12.95
CA ALA A 266 -8.05 13.70 12.96
C ALA A 266 -8.31 13.07 14.35
N GLU A 267 -7.42 12.19 14.82
CA GLU A 267 -7.59 11.43 16.07
C GLU A 267 -7.74 12.33 17.30
N PHE A 268 -7.03 13.46 17.35
CA PHE A 268 -7.15 14.44 18.44
C PHE A 268 -8.26 15.49 18.24
N GLY A 269 -9.12 15.32 17.23
CA GLY A 269 -10.27 16.20 16.98
C GLY A 269 -9.90 17.63 16.56
N GLN A 270 -8.71 17.82 16.00
CA GLN A 270 -8.21 19.13 15.56
C GLN A 270 -8.66 19.49 14.13
N LEU A 271 -9.06 18.50 13.33
CA LEU A 271 -9.73 18.74 12.04
C LEU A 271 -11.19 19.16 12.27
N LYS A 272 -11.50 20.44 12.02
CA LYS A 272 -12.85 21.01 12.17
C LYS A 272 -13.64 20.89 10.86
N GLY A 273 -14.89 20.44 10.96
CA GLY A 273 -15.81 20.33 9.82
C GLY A 273 -15.88 18.92 9.23
N GLU A 274 -16.57 18.82 8.09
CA GLU A 274 -16.78 17.55 7.39
C GLU A 274 -15.81 17.42 6.23
N HIS A 275 -14.86 16.49 6.33
CA HIS A 275 -13.79 16.33 5.34
C HIS A 275 -13.72 14.91 4.80
N LEU A 276 -13.48 14.78 3.49
CA LEU A 276 -12.96 13.53 2.93
C LEU A 276 -11.44 13.56 3.01
N LEU A 277 -10.83 12.59 3.67
CA LEU A 277 -9.38 12.43 3.76
C LEU A 277 -8.92 11.46 2.66
N TRP A 278 -8.35 12.02 1.59
CA TRP A 278 -7.73 11.23 0.51
C TRP A 278 -6.24 11.08 0.79
N LEU A 279 -5.84 9.92 1.31
CA LEU A 279 -4.53 9.71 1.92
C LEU A 279 -3.72 8.68 1.14
N SER A 280 -2.47 9.03 0.83
CA SER A 280 -1.55 8.15 0.10
C SER A 280 -0.14 8.17 0.70
N ASN A 281 0.47 6.98 0.81
CA ASN A 281 1.81 6.85 1.40
C ASN A 281 2.92 7.50 0.56
N CYS A 282 2.77 7.45 -0.76
CA CYS A 282 3.81 7.86 -1.71
C CYS A 282 3.65 9.34 -2.05
N ILE A 283 4.74 9.99 -2.46
CA ILE A 283 4.73 11.40 -2.88
C ILE A 283 3.95 11.52 -4.20
N ASN A 284 3.12 12.56 -4.33
CA ASN A 284 2.21 12.80 -5.46
C ASN A 284 1.15 11.72 -5.70
N GLY A 285 0.91 10.81 -4.75
CA GLY A 285 -0.07 9.72 -4.90
C GLY A 285 0.56 8.42 -5.38
N CYS A 286 -0.24 7.53 -5.97
CA CYS A 286 0.21 6.21 -6.42
C CYS A 286 1.25 6.28 -7.55
N ILE A 287 1.31 7.39 -8.29
CA ILE A 287 2.34 7.66 -9.31
C ILE A 287 3.76 7.80 -8.75
N GLY A 288 3.91 8.01 -7.43
CA GLY A 288 5.18 7.92 -6.72
C GLY A 288 5.46 6.56 -6.11
N GLY A 289 4.73 5.52 -6.53
CA GLY A 289 4.86 4.15 -6.04
C GLY A 289 6.28 3.58 -6.19
N ASN A 290 6.76 2.87 -5.16
CA ASN A 290 8.14 2.33 -5.14
C ASN A 290 8.42 1.25 -6.20
N LEU A 291 7.39 0.74 -6.90
CA LEU A 291 7.56 -0.27 -7.97
C LEU A 291 7.31 0.32 -9.36
N LEU A 292 7.34 1.64 -9.51
CA LEU A 292 7.43 2.33 -10.80
C LEU A 292 8.90 2.69 -11.10
N TRP A 293 9.23 2.86 -12.38
CA TRP A 293 10.61 3.06 -12.83
C TRP A 293 10.98 4.53 -13.12
N GLY A 294 10.01 5.43 -13.21
CA GLY A 294 10.24 6.85 -13.43
C GLY A 294 10.32 7.66 -12.16
N ASN A 295 9.93 8.92 -12.26
CA ASN A 295 9.88 9.85 -11.14
C ASN A 295 8.49 10.49 -11.01
N PRO A 296 8.03 10.77 -9.77
CA PRO A 296 6.69 11.29 -9.53
C PRO A 296 6.45 12.70 -10.09
N PHE A 297 7.49 13.46 -10.45
CA PHE A 297 7.34 14.83 -10.93
C PHE A 297 6.99 14.86 -12.41
N GLU A 298 7.73 14.10 -13.23
CA GLU A 298 7.40 13.92 -14.65
C GLU A 298 6.13 13.09 -14.82
N ALA A 299 5.92 12.09 -13.95
CA ALA A 299 4.67 11.34 -13.92
C ALA A 299 3.45 12.24 -13.72
N SER A 300 3.52 13.24 -12.82
CA SER A 300 2.45 14.24 -12.67
C SER A 300 2.19 15.03 -13.95
N ILE A 301 3.24 15.42 -14.68
CA ILE A 301 3.10 16.13 -15.97
C ILE A 301 2.38 15.25 -16.98
N ASN A 302 2.79 13.99 -17.10
CA ASN A 302 2.18 13.02 -18.02
C ASN A 302 0.72 12.75 -17.64
N CYS A 303 0.43 12.52 -16.36
CA CYS A 303 -0.94 12.34 -15.86
C CYS A 303 -1.84 13.54 -16.15
N ARG A 304 -1.37 14.79 -16.07
CA ARG A 304 -2.16 15.96 -16.49
C ARG A 304 -2.55 15.90 -17.97
N ARG A 305 -1.65 15.47 -18.85
CA ARG A 305 -1.96 15.32 -20.29
C ARG A 305 -2.99 14.21 -20.51
N HIS A 306 -2.75 13.05 -19.90
CA HIS A 306 -3.64 11.89 -20.00
C HIS A 306 -5.02 12.17 -19.45
N TYR A 307 -5.13 12.90 -18.33
CA TYR A 307 -6.39 13.36 -17.76
C TYR A 307 -7.17 14.23 -18.76
N ALA A 308 -6.50 15.20 -19.39
CA ALA A 308 -7.13 16.10 -20.35
C ALA A 308 -7.56 15.43 -21.66
N SER A 309 -6.91 14.31 -22.05
CA SER A 309 -7.22 13.57 -23.27
C SER A 309 -7.98 12.26 -23.05
N ALA A 310 -8.35 11.94 -21.80
CA ALA A 310 -9.04 10.71 -21.46
C ALA A 310 -10.46 10.71 -22.04
N MET A 311 -10.86 9.60 -22.66
CA MET A 311 -12.12 9.46 -23.39
C MET A 311 -13.05 8.40 -22.80
N LYS A 312 -12.56 7.55 -21.89
CA LYS A 312 -13.33 6.45 -21.32
C LYS A 312 -14.16 6.90 -20.14
N ASP A 313 -15.44 6.54 -20.13
CA ASP A 313 -16.28 6.68 -18.96
C ASP A 313 -15.89 5.70 -17.85
N ALA A 314 -16.21 6.05 -16.61
CA ALA A 314 -16.14 5.11 -15.52
C ALA A 314 -17.08 3.92 -15.80
N ILE A 315 -16.67 2.72 -15.40
CA ILE A 315 -17.57 1.56 -15.50
C ILE A 315 -18.73 1.71 -14.52
N VAL A 316 -19.86 1.07 -14.84
CA VAL A 316 -20.96 0.96 -13.88
C VAL A 316 -20.65 -0.17 -12.91
N LEU A 317 -20.61 0.15 -11.61
CA LEU A 317 -20.54 -0.80 -10.49
C LEU A 317 -21.82 -0.64 -9.65
N SER A 318 -22.34 -1.74 -9.12
CA SER A 318 -23.39 -1.67 -8.08
C SER A 318 -22.78 -1.42 -6.70
N ASN A 319 -23.60 -0.98 -5.74
CA ASN A 319 -23.16 -0.79 -4.36
C ASN A 319 -22.65 -2.12 -3.75
N GLU A 320 -23.29 -3.24 -4.08
CA GLU A 320 -22.89 -4.57 -3.59
C GLU A 320 -21.51 -4.99 -4.10
N GLU A 321 -21.14 -4.62 -5.32
CA GLU A 321 -19.81 -4.92 -5.88
C GLU A 321 -18.70 -4.11 -5.21
N VAL A 322 -19.03 -2.90 -4.75
CA VAL A 322 -18.07 -1.94 -4.19
C VAL A 322 -17.85 -2.14 -2.68
N ILE A 323 -18.89 -2.54 -1.95
CA ILE A 323 -18.83 -2.66 -0.48
C ILE A 323 -18.00 -3.89 -0.08
N LEU A 324 -17.02 -3.66 0.78
CA LEU A 324 -16.21 -4.72 1.39
C LEU A 324 -16.81 -5.11 2.75
N GLU A 325 -17.71 -6.10 2.72
CA GLU A 325 -18.42 -6.60 3.92
C GLU A 325 -17.47 -7.07 5.03
N THR A 326 -16.30 -7.59 4.67
CA THR A 326 -15.39 -8.23 5.62
C THR A 326 -14.53 -7.23 6.41
N VAL A 327 -14.49 -5.93 6.07
CA VAL A 327 -13.83 -4.90 6.92
C VAL A 327 -14.49 -4.80 8.30
N MET A 328 -15.75 -5.22 8.43
CA MET A 328 -16.46 -5.33 9.72
C MET A 328 -15.80 -6.32 10.69
N PHE A 329 -14.99 -7.28 10.22
CA PHE A 329 -14.47 -8.40 11.02
C PHE A 329 -13.15 -8.18 11.74
N ASN A 330 -12.39 -7.11 11.46
CA ASN A 330 -11.14 -6.86 12.23
C ASN A 330 -11.37 -6.38 13.67
N ARG A 331 -12.64 -6.24 14.10
CA ARG A 331 -13.01 -6.07 15.51
C ARG A 331 -12.89 -7.38 16.32
N ALA A 332 -12.99 -8.54 15.69
CA ALA A 332 -13.12 -9.83 16.39
C ALA A 332 -11.81 -10.38 16.99
N ASN A 333 -10.64 -9.96 16.47
CA ASN A 333 -9.32 -10.34 16.98
C ASN A 333 -8.61 -9.20 17.73
N MET A 334 -9.29 -8.07 17.96
CA MET A 334 -8.74 -7.04 18.86
C MET A 334 -8.86 -7.56 20.29
N LYS A 335 -7.71 -7.64 20.98
CA LYS A 335 -7.66 -7.80 22.43
C LYS A 335 -8.70 -6.86 23.05
N SER A 336 -9.50 -7.38 23.97
CA SER A 336 -10.47 -6.58 24.71
C SER A 336 -9.77 -5.38 25.35
N LEU A 337 -10.51 -4.29 25.62
CA LEU A 337 -9.95 -3.12 26.30
C LEU A 337 -9.20 -3.52 27.58
N LYS A 338 -9.75 -4.49 28.33
CA LYS A 338 -9.14 -5.05 29.53
C LYS A 338 -7.79 -5.74 29.26
N GLU A 339 -7.72 -6.57 28.23
CA GLU A 339 -6.47 -7.25 27.85
C GLU A 339 -5.42 -6.25 27.34
N ARG A 340 -5.82 -5.26 26.54
CA ARG A 340 -4.93 -4.18 26.08
C ARG A 340 -4.39 -3.36 27.23
N MET A 341 -5.24 -3.00 28.19
CA MET A 341 -4.81 -2.28 29.39
C MET A 341 -3.84 -3.11 30.23
N ALA A 342 -4.13 -4.40 30.44
CA ALA A 342 -3.25 -5.28 31.21
C ALA A 342 -1.88 -5.46 30.54
N GLU A 343 -1.85 -5.62 29.21
CA GLU A 343 -0.60 -5.69 28.45
C GLU A 343 0.15 -4.35 28.49
N PHE A 344 -0.55 -3.23 28.31
CA PHE A 344 0.03 -1.89 28.41
C PHE A 344 0.67 -1.63 29.77
N THR A 345 0.03 -2.04 30.87
CA THR A 345 0.59 -1.96 32.22
C THR A 345 1.89 -2.75 32.33
N LYS A 346 1.91 -4.02 31.88
CA LYS A 346 3.13 -4.85 31.91
C LYS A 346 4.28 -4.25 31.10
N ILE A 347 3.98 -3.70 29.93
CA ILE A 347 4.99 -3.04 29.08
C ILE A 347 5.55 -1.80 29.79
N ASN A 348 4.70 -0.97 30.39
CA ASN A 348 5.16 0.22 31.11
C ASN A 348 6.04 -0.13 32.32
N GLU A 349 5.70 -1.18 33.08
CA GLU A 349 6.52 -1.67 34.20
C GLU A 349 7.94 -2.07 33.76
N GLN A 350 8.09 -2.63 32.55
CA GLN A 350 9.42 -2.93 32.01
C GLN A 350 10.09 -1.68 31.42
N LEU A 351 9.32 -0.79 30.79
CA LEU A 351 9.82 0.45 30.21
C LEU A 351 10.43 1.38 31.27
N GLU A 352 9.84 1.47 32.46
CA GLU A 352 10.37 2.26 33.58
C GLU A 352 11.75 1.80 34.05
N LYS A 353 12.11 0.54 33.79
CA LYS A 353 13.43 -0.03 34.12
C LYS A 353 14.47 0.23 33.02
N LEU A 354 14.05 0.72 31.85
CA LEU A 354 14.92 1.02 30.73
C LEU A 354 15.35 2.50 30.74
N PRO A 355 16.49 2.85 30.11
CA PRO A 355 17.03 4.21 30.18
C PRO A 355 16.20 5.29 29.46
N GLY A 356 15.31 4.89 28.54
CA GLY A 356 14.48 5.83 27.77
C GLY A 356 15.22 6.65 26.70
N TYR A 357 16.48 6.31 26.37
CA TYR A 357 17.27 7.07 25.39
C TYR A 357 16.98 6.71 23.92
N ASP A 358 16.27 5.60 23.67
CA ASP A 358 15.97 5.11 22.31
C ASP A 358 17.20 5.02 21.38
N CYS A 359 18.36 4.72 21.96
CA CYS A 359 19.66 4.78 21.26
C CYS A 359 19.88 3.67 20.21
N GLY A 360 19.07 2.61 20.21
CA GLY A 360 19.20 1.48 19.30
C GLY A 360 20.33 0.48 19.61
N ALA A 361 21.11 0.68 20.67
CA ALA A 361 22.32 -0.12 20.95
C ALA A 361 22.05 -1.61 21.22
N CYS A 362 20.88 -1.95 21.76
CA CYS A 362 20.44 -3.34 21.95
C CYS A 362 19.85 -3.96 20.68
N GLY A 363 19.75 -3.22 19.58
CA GLY A 363 19.16 -3.67 18.32
C GLY A 363 17.67 -3.41 18.17
N TYR A 364 16.99 -2.94 19.22
CA TYR A 364 15.58 -2.50 19.14
C TYR A 364 15.47 -1.02 18.79
N PRO A 365 14.44 -0.59 18.02
CA PRO A 365 14.28 0.79 17.58
C PRO A 365 14.01 1.77 18.73
N SER A 366 13.41 1.30 19.83
CA SER A 366 13.13 2.10 21.02
C SER A 366 13.15 1.24 22.29
N CYS A 367 13.30 1.89 23.43
CA CYS A 367 13.17 1.26 24.74
C CYS A 367 11.78 0.65 24.93
N ARG A 368 10.73 1.27 24.36
CA ARG A 368 9.37 0.71 24.38
C ARG A 368 9.30 -0.63 23.64
N VAL A 369 9.89 -0.75 22.45
CA VAL A 369 9.90 -2.04 21.73
C VAL A 369 10.71 -3.09 22.48
N MET A 370 11.82 -2.72 23.10
CA MET A 370 12.55 -3.65 23.97
C MET A 370 11.69 -4.13 25.15
N ALA A 371 10.95 -3.22 25.80
CA ALA A 371 10.02 -3.58 26.87
C ALA A 371 8.91 -4.54 26.40
N GLU A 372 8.35 -4.33 25.20
CA GLU A 372 7.39 -5.24 24.58
C GLU A 372 7.97 -6.65 24.40
N GLU A 373 9.20 -6.75 23.90
CA GLU A 373 9.87 -8.04 23.68
C GLU A 373 10.28 -8.73 24.99
N ILE A 374 10.56 -7.96 26.07
CA ILE A 374 10.73 -8.52 27.42
C ILE A 374 9.42 -9.14 27.92
N VAL A 375 8.28 -8.43 27.77
CA VAL A 375 6.97 -8.95 28.16
C VAL A 375 6.59 -10.18 27.33
N ALA A 376 6.96 -10.23 26.05
CA ALA A 376 6.78 -11.37 25.17
C ALA A 376 7.73 -12.55 25.48
N GLY A 377 8.75 -12.36 26.33
CA GLY A 377 9.73 -13.39 26.69
C GLY A 377 10.82 -13.62 25.63
N HIS A 378 10.97 -12.71 24.66
CA HIS A 378 11.98 -12.79 23.61
C HIS A 378 13.28 -12.03 23.94
N SER A 379 13.26 -11.19 24.99
CA SER A 379 14.40 -10.39 25.45
C SER A 379 14.39 -10.26 26.97
N VAL A 380 15.50 -9.80 27.56
CA VAL A 380 15.64 -9.50 28.98
C VAL A 380 16.25 -8.12 29.19
N LEU A 381 16.10 -7.53 30.38
CA LEU A 381 16.70 -6.21 30.70
C LEU A 381 18.22 -6.19 30.48
N ALA A 382 18.89 -7.32 30.69
CA ALA A 382 20.31 -7.51 30.45
C ALA A 382 20.71 -7.38 28.96
N ASP A 383 19.77 -7.42 28.01
CA ASP A 383 20.11 -7.15 26.61
C ASP A 383 20.40 -5.64 26.39
N CYS A 384 20.11 -4.78 27.36
CA CYS A 384 20.30 -3.33 27.26
C CYS A 384 21.79 -2.99 27.44
N ARG A 385 22.42 -2.58 26.34
CA ARG A 385 23.83 -2.18 26.32
C ARG A 385 24.15 -0.94 27.15
N ILE A 386 23.16 -0.14 27.54
CA ILE A 386 23.37 1.09 28.32
C ILE A 386 23.28 0.81 29.82
N ILE A 387 22.36 -0.06 30.25
CA ILE A 387 22.23 -0.42 31.67
C ILE A 387 23.52 -1.10 32.15
N HIS A 388 24.06 -2.03 31.35
CA HIS A 388 25.29 -2.75 31.69
C HIS A 388 26.55 -1.89 31.80
N VAL A 389 26.57 -0.69 31.22
CA VAL A 389 27.74 0.20 31.31
C VAL A 389 27.79 0.93 32.66
N LYS A 390 26.71 0.95 33.45
CA LYS A 390 26.70 1.58 34.78
C LYS A 390 27.21 0.68 35.91
N GLU A 391 27.45 -0.60 35.64
CA GLU A 391 27.86 -1.60 36.65
C GLU A 391 29.37 -1.95 36.60
N ILE A 392 30.13 -1.32 35.70
CA ILE A 392 31.61 -1.40 35.59
C ILE A 392 32.15 0.01 35.85
#